data_AF-A0A1N6IFC9-F1
#
_entry.id   AF-A0A1N6IFC9-F1
#
_cell.length_a   1.000
_cell.length_b   1.000
_cell.length_c   1.000
_cell.angle_alpha   90.00
_cell.angle_beta   90.00
_cell.angle_gamma   90.00
#
_symmetry.space_group_name_H-M   'P 1'
#
loop_
_entity.id
_entity.type
_entity.pdbx_description
1 polymer ?
#
loop_
_entity_poly.entity_id
_entity_poly.type
_entity_poly.pdbx_seq_one_letter_code
_entity_poly.pdbx_strand_id
1 'polypeptide(L)' 'MPRAKTKFTQSDVQRAIKATMNAGLTVFGVTITPQGFISVDTAQRPAQGPLAGPEDAFDTWNSQRSSREKH' A
#
# COMPACT_ATOMS: atom_id res chain seq x y z
N MET A 1 -18.30 -30.97 19.59
CA MET A 1 -16.87 -30.95 19.21
C MET A 1 -16.39 -29.50 19.19
N PRO A 2 -15.61 -29.01 20.17
CA PRO A 2 -14.98 -27.70 20.05
C PRO A 2 -13.97 -27.75 18.90
N ARG A 3 -14.09 -26.84 17.92
CA ARG A 3 -13.13 -26.75 16.82
C ARG A 3 -11.76 -26.39 17.41
N ALA A 4 -10.73 -27.18 17.09
CA ALA A 4 -9.37 -26.89 17.51
C ALA A 4 -8.98 -25.48 17.04
N LYS A 5 -8.38 -24.67 17.92
CA LYS A 5 -7.85 -23.35 17.53
C LYS A 5 -6.80 -23.55 16.45
N THR A 6 -7.12 -23.12 15.23
CA THR A 6 -6.19 -23.12 14.11
C THR A 6 -5.01 -22.22 14.45
N LYS A 7 -3.81 -22.80 14.52
CA LYS A 7 -2.58 -22.03 14.68
C LYS A 7 -2.13 -21.56 13.30
N PHE A 8 -2.18 -20.27 13.05
CA PHE A 8 -1.56 -19.72 11.85
C PHE A 8 -0.05 -19.83 11.97
N THR A 9 0.58 -20.18 10.85
CA THR A 9 2.03 -20.14 10.72
C THR A 9 2.49 -18.74 10.30
N GLN A 10 3.76 -18.45 10.50
CA GLN A 10 4.36 -17.22 9.97
C GLN A 10 4.19 -17.12 8.45
N SER A 11 4.28 -18.24 7.74
CA SER A 11 4.08 -18.32 6.29
C SER A 11 2.67 -17.91 5.86
N ASP A 12 1.65 -18.24 6.65
CA ASP A 12 0.27 -17.83 6.38
C ASP A 12 0.09 -16.32 6.51
N VAL A 13 0.71 -15.74 7.55
CA VAL A 13 0.72 -14.29 7.78
C VAL A 13 1.43 -13.57 6.63
N GLN A 14 2.59 -14.05 6.20
CA GLN A 14 3.33 -13.48 5.07
C GLN A 14 2.52 -13.56 3.77
N ARG A 15 1.82 -14.67 3.54
CA ARG A 15 0.96 -14.85 2.35
C ARG A 15 -0.20 -13.84 2.36
N ALA A 16 -0.83 -13.63 3.52
CA ALA A 16 -1.90 -12.65 3.68
C ALA A 16 -1.39 -11.23 3.39
N ILE A 17 -0.26 -10.82 3.97
CA ILE A 17 0.36 -9.50 3.72
C ILE A 17 0.65 -9.31 2.23
N LYS A 18 1.28 -10.31 1.59
CA LYS A 18 1.63 -10.25 0.16
C LYS A 18 0.39 -10.10 -0.73
N ALA A 19 -0.67 -10.87 -0.45
CA ALA A 19 -1.93 -10.77 -1.19
C ALA A 19 -2.54 -9.36 -1.05
N THR A 20 -2.55 -8.81 0.17
CA THR A 20 -3.04 -7.45 0.44
C THR A 20 -2.24 -6.37 -0.28
N MET A 21 -0.92 -6.48 -0.30
CA MET A 21 -0.05 -5.55 -1.03
C MET A 21 -0.25 -5.65 -2.55
N ASN A 22 -0.44 -6.86 -3.08
CA ASN A 22 -0.74 -7.08 -4.50
C ASN A 22 -2.10 -6.50 -4.90
N ALA A 23 -3.04 -6.39 -3.96
CA ALA A 23 -4.31 -5.70 -4.15
C ALA A 23 -4.18 -4.16 -4.12
N GLY A 24 -2.95 -3.62 -4.05
CA GLY A 24 -2.69 -2.18 -4.06
C GLY A 24 -2.93 -1.50 -2.71
N LEU A 25 -3.10 -2.26 -1.63
CA LEU A 25 -3.28 -1.73 -0.30
C LEU A 25 -1.94 -1.57 0.41
N THR A 26 -1.82 -0.55 1.26
CA THR A 26 -0.69 -0.41 2.17
C THR A 26 -1.04 -1.10 3.48
N VAL A 27 -0.18 -2.01 3.94
CA VAL A 27 -0.36 -2.75 5.20
C VAL A 27 0.37 -2.02 6.32
N PHE A 28 -0.31 -1.75 7.43
CA PHE A 28 0.28 -1.12 8.62
C PHE A 28 0.42 -2.08 9.80
N GLY A 29 -0.44 -3.09 9.85
CA GLY A 29 -0.50 -4.01 10.97
C GLY A 29 -1.19 -5.31 10.57
N VAL A 30 -0.91 -6.35 11.34
CA VAL A 30 -1.62 -7.62 11.26
C VAL A 30 -2.02 -8.03 12.65
N THR A 31 -3.30 -8.32 12.83
CA THR A 31 -3.87 -8.80 14.08
C THR A 31 -4.39 -10.22 13.90
N ILE A 32 -3.95 -11.14 14.75
CA ILE A 32 -4.48 -12.51 14.78
C ILE A 32 -5.49 -12.61 15.93
N THR A 33 -6.75 -12.85 15.61
CA THR A 33 -7.79 -12.93 16.63
C THR A 33 -7.79 -14.31 17.32
N PRO A 34 -8.22 -14.39 18.59
CA PRO A 34 -8.37 -15.68 19.30
C PRO A 34 -9.36 -16.66 18.64
N GLN A 35 -10.18 -16.14 17.73
CA GLN A 35 -11.17 -16.87 16.93
C GLN A 35 -10.54 -17.54 15.70
N GLY A 36 -9.26 -17.25 15.40
CA GLY A 36 -8.55 -17.84 14.27
C GLY A 36 -8.77 -17.08 12.96
N PHE A 37 -8.81 -15.76 13.00
CA PHE A 37 -8.77 -14.91 11.81
C PHE A 37 -7.50 -14.06 11.76
N ILE A 38 -6.96 -13.88 10.56
CA ILE A 38 -5.91 -12.87 10.28
C ILE A 38 -6.63 -11.62 9.77
N SER A 39 -6.60 -10.55 10.56
CA SER A 39 -7.04 -9.22 10.14
C SER A 39 -5.83 -8.42 9.70
N VAL A 40 -5.89 -7.81 8.51
CA VAL A 40 -4.81 -6.97 7.98
C VAL A 40 -5.28 -5.53 7.99
N ASP A 41 -4.62 -4.69 8.79
CA ASP A 41 -4.93 -3.27 8.88
C ASP A 41 -4.35 -2.57 7.66
N THR A 42 -5.23 -1.98 6.87
CA THR A 42 -4.88 -1.38 5.58
C THR A 42 -5.38 0.05 5.46
N ALA A 43 -4.69 0.83 4.63
CA ALA A 43 -5.28 1.98 3.99
C ALA A 43 -5.17 1.79 2.49
N GLN A 44 -6.09 2.44 1.79
CA GLN A 44 -5.97 2.62 0.37
C GLN A 44 -4.65 3.33 0.12
N ARG A 45 -3.72 2.66 -0.57
CA ARG A 45 -2.57 3.36 -1.11
C ARG A 45 -3.16 4.45 -2.00
N PRO A 46 -2.83 5.74 -1.81
CA PRO A 46 -3.21 6.73 -2.80
C PRO A 46 -2.73 6.19 -4.13
N ALA A 47 -3.64 6.07 -5.10
CA ALA A 47 -3.30 5.62 -6.43
C ALA A 47 -2.12 6.49 -6.84
N GLN A 48 -0.93 5.89 -6.88
CA GLN A 48 0.21 6.53 -7.51
C GLN A 48 -0.23 6.52 -8.97
N GLY A 49 -0.91 7.60 -9.38
CA GLY A 49 -0.94 8.01 -10.78
C GLY A 49 0.49 7.94 -11.29
N PRO A 50 0.67 7.68 -12.61
CA PRO A 50 1.95 7.31 -13.19
C PRO A 50 3.02 8.14 -12.51
N LEU A 51 3.96 7.46 -11.83
CA LEU A 51 5.09 8.11 -11.19
C LEU A 51 5.61 9.06 -12.26
N ALA A 52 5.35 10.36 -12.08
CA ALA A 52 5.88 11.39 -12.94
C ALA A 52 7.38 11.15 -12.83
N GLY A 53 7.92 10.52 -13.87
CA GLY A 53 9.31 10.14 -13.89
C GLY A 53 10.13 11.41 -13.72
N PRO A 54 11.44 11.30 -13.43
CA PRO A 54 12.31 12.46 -13.42
C PRO A 54 12.21 13.33 -14.69
N GLU A 55 11.68 12.80 -15.79
CA GLU A 55 11.28 13.55 -16.99
C GLU A 55 10.25 14.68 -16.73
N ASP A 56 9.26 14.53 -15.85
CA ASP A 56 8.17 15.51 -15.64
C ASP A 56 8.54 16.67 -14.69
N ALA A 57 9.56 16.47 -13.85
CA ALA A 57 9.99 17.51 -12.89
C ALA A 57 10.66 18.70 -13.59
N PHE A 58 11.39 18.44 -14.68
CA PHE A 58 12.06 19.47 -15.46
C PHE A 58 11.06 20.31 -16.27
N ASP A 59 10.09 19.69 -16.93
CA ASP A 59 9.04 20.39 -17.69
C ASP A 59 8.14 21.24 -16.78
N THR A 60 7.84 20.74 -15.57
CA THR A 60 7.10 21.50 -14.55
C THR A 60 7.88 22.73 -14.07
N TRP A 61 9.20 22.59 -13.84
CA TRP A 61 10.07 23.71 -13.46
C TRP A 61 10.22 24.74 -14.58
N ASN A 62 10.40 24.31 -15.82
CA ASN A 62 10.56 25.18 -16.98
C ASN A 62 9.28 26.02 -17.21
N SER A 63 8.11 25.38 -17.13
CA SER A 63 6.81 26.03 -17.30
C SER A 63 6.55 27.11 -16.24
N GLN A 64 7.00 26.90 -15.00
CA GLN A 64 6.91 27.92 -13.94
C GLN A 64 7.85 29.11 -14.17
N ARG A 65 9.00 28.89 -14.81
CA ARG A 65 9.96 29.95 -15.14
C ARG A 65 9.50 30.82 -16.31
N SER A 66 9.01 30.20 -17.38
CA SER A 66 8.50 30.93 -18.56
C SER A 66 7.27 31.79 -18.27
N SER A 67 6.53 31.48 -17.20
CA SER A 67 5.37 32.26 -16.75
C SER A 67 5.75 33.52 -15.95
N ARG A 68 7.02 33.66 -15.52
CA ARG A 68 7.50 34.76 -14.69
C ARG A 68 8.17 35.89 -15.48
N GLU A 69 8.37 35.73 -16.79
CA GLU A 69 8.99 36.75 -17.66
C GLU A 69 7.98 37.52 -18.52
N LYS A 70 6.68 37.36 -18.29
CA LYS A 70 5.62 38.12 -18.98
C LYS A 70 4.77 38.97 -18.02
N HIS A 71 5.43 39.74 -17.15
CA HIS A 71 4.79 40.83 -16.43
C HIS A 71 5.74 42.00 -16.25
#